data_AF-A0A5U3TZN0-F1
#
_entry.id   AF-A0A5U3TZN0-F1
#
_cell.length_a   1.000
_cell.length_b   1.000
_cell.length_c   1.000
_cell.angle_alpha   90.00
_cell.angle_beta   90.00
_cell.angle_gamma   90.00
#
_symmetry.space_group_name_H-M   'P 1'
#
loop_
_entity.id
_entity.type
_entity.pdbx_description
1 polymer ?
#
loop_
_entity_poly.entity_id
_entity_poly.type
_entity_poly.pdbx_seq_one_letter_code
_entity_poly.pdbx_strand_id
1 'polypeptide(L)'
;MPNKPLFLQNVGLEETINLAKNAVPATRRVNNKPLSGDITLWAADVKAISADTVGEITDNGTMASANTPGWWRVAVSNPDTVADFPTWPDGSKLYGYGYLFVEKFGNTWFQHYYAHKGANAKRQDWGSVPNTSRPWIIDYNTENKPSAGEVGAVSADGGDY
;
A
#
# COMPACT_ATOMS: atom_id res chain seq x y z
N MET A 1 -55.33 -33.55 -20.72
CA MET A 1 -54.61 -32.30 -20.36
C MET A 1 -54.03 -31.68 -21.63
N PRO A 2 -54.04 -30.34 -21.78
CA PRO A 2 -53.47 -29.70 -22.98
C PRO A 2 -51.96 -29.94 -23.10
N ASN A 3 -51.45 -29.96 -24.34
CA ASN A 3 -50.02 -30.12 -24.64
C ASN A 3 -49.26 -28.85 -24.18
N LYS A 4 -48.56 -28.94 -23.05
CA LYS A 4 -47.86 -27.82 -22.41
C LYS A 4 -46.79 -27.19 -23.32
N PRO A 5 -45.89 -27.94 -23.98
CA PRO A 5 -44.98 -27.39 -24.98
C PRO A 5 -45.68 -26.59 -26.09
N LEU A 6 -46.72 -27.16 -26.70
CA LEU A 6 -47.45 -26.54 -27.81
C LEU A 6 -48.18 -25.26 -27.38
N PHE A 7 -48.71 -25.23 -26.15
CA PHE A 7 -49.31 -24.03 -25.59
C PHE A 7 -48.30 -22.89 -25.47
N LEU A 8 -47.11 -23.17 -24.89
CA LEU A 8 -46.05 -22.17 -24.71
C LEU A 8 -45.53 -21.61 -26.04
N GLN A 9 -45.46 -22.45 -27.07
CA GLN A 9 -45.14 -22.05 -28.44
C GLN A 9 -46.22 -21.11 -29.02
N ASN A 10 -47.49 -21.50 -28.93
CA ASN A 10 -48.62 -20.74 -29.49
C ASN A 10 -48.81 -19.36 -28.83
N VAL A 11 -48.36 -19.18 -27.58
CA VAL A 11 -48.38 -17.89 -26.89
C VAL A 11 -47.05 -17.12 -26.96
N GLY A 12 -46.06 -17.63 -27.71
CA GLY A 12 -44.78 -16.94 -27.94
C GLY A 12 -43.85 -16.87 -26.71
N LEU A 13 -43.98 -17.78 -25.73
CA LEU A 13 -43.21 -17.73 -24.48
C LEU A 13 -41.87 -18.46 -24.54
N GLU A 14 -41.51 -19.09 -25.66
CA GLU A 14 -40.27 -19.87 -25.78
C GLU A 14 -39.02 -19.02 -25.52
N GLU A 15 -38.96 -17.80 -26.07
CA GLU A 15 -37.84 -16.87 -25.87
C GLU A 15 -37.74 -16.41 -24.41
N THR A 16 -38.87 -16.06 -23.78
CA THR A 16 -38.93 -15.65 -22.37
C THR A 16 -38.44 -16.77 -21.44
N ILE A 17 -38.82 -18.02 -21.70
CA ILE A 17 -38.35 -19.18 -20.93
C ILE A 17 -36.83 -19.35 -21.08
N ASN A 18 -36.32 -19.20 -22.29
CA ASN A 18 -34.89 -19.35 -22.56
C ASN A 18 -34.05 -18.25 -21.87
N LEU A 19 -34.53 -16.99 -21.87
CA LEU A 19 -33.91 -15.90 -21.11
C LEU A 19 -33.98 -16.14 -19.59
N ALA A 20 -35.07 -16.70 -19.09
CA ALA A 20 -35.27 -16.94 -17.66
C ALA A 20 -34.45 -18.12 -17.09
N LYS A 21 -34.10 -19.13 -17.90
CA LYS A 21 -33.42 -20.36 -17.44
C LYS A 21 -32.13 -20.13 -16.64
N ASN A 22 -31.40 -19.05 -16.95
CA ASN A 22 -30.14 -18.70 -16.30
C ASN A 22 -30.15 -17.28 -15.70
N ALA A 23 -31.33 -16.65 -15.63
CA ALA A 23 -31.44 -15.31 -15.06
C ALA A 23 -31.15 -15.32 -13.56
N VAL A 24 -30.46 -14.29 -13.07
CA VAL A 24 -30.27 -14.09 -11.64
C VAL A 24 -31.61 -13.70 -11.02
N PRO A 25 -32.13 -14.42 -10.01
CA PRO A 25 -33.39 -14.04 -9.36
C PRO A 25 -33.29 -12.65 -8.74
N ALA A 26 -34.31 -11.81 -8.91
CA ALA A 26 -34.34 -10.46 -8.33
C ALA A 26 -34.31 -10.45 -6.78
N THR A 27 -34.59 -11.60 -6.15
CA THR A 27 -34.48 -11.81 -4.71
C THR A 27 -33.05 -12.14 -4.25
N ARG A 28 -32.11 -12.34 -5.19
CA ARG A 28 -30.71 -12.55 -4.85
C ARG A 28 -30.16 -11.29 -4.18
N ARG A 29 -29.45 -11.50 -3.07
CA ARG A 29 -28.88 -10.43 -2.26
C ARG A 29 -27.39 -10.67 -2.01
N VAL A 30 -26.65 -9.58 -1.86
CA VAL A 30 -25.32 -9.54 -1.24
C VAL A 30 -25.45 -8.72 0.04
N ASN A 31 -25.07 -9.27 1.19
CA ASN A 31 -25.22 -8.62 2.49
C ASN A 31 -26.62 -7.99 2.71
N ASN A 32 -27.68 -8.76 2.43
CA ASN A 32 -29.08 -8.34 2.53
C ASN A 32 -29.52 -7.18 1.59
N LYS A 33 -28.70 -6.77 0.62
CA LYS A 33 -29.05 -5.77 -0.40
C LYS A 33 -29.37 -6.43 -1.75
N PRO A 34 -30.46 -6.03 -2.45
CA PRO A 34 -30.81 -6.58 -3.77
C PRO A 34 -29.73 -6.31 -4.84
N LEU A 35 -29.56 -7.24 -5.77
CA LEU A 35 -28.71 -7.09 -6.96
C LEU A 35 -29.53 -6.58 -8.15
N SER A 36 -29.82 -5.27 -8.16
CA SER A 36 -30.63 -4.62 -9.20
C SER A 36 -29.82 -4.02 -10.35
N GLY A 37 -28.48 -4.11 -10.30
CA GLY A 37 -27.56 -3.56 -11.29
C GLY A 37 -26.10 -3.87 -10.92
N ASP A 38 -25.16 -3.26 -11.64
CA ASP A 38 -23.73 -3.43 -11.41
C ASP A 38 -23.30 -2.89 -10.03
N ILE A 39 -22.30 -3.53 -9.44
CA ILE A 39 -21.67 -3.10 -8.20
C ILE A 39 -20.29 -2.55 -8.53
N THR A 40 -20.08 -1.26 -8.30
CA THR A 40 -18.75 -0.65 -8.25
C THR A 40 -18.24 -0.70 -6.81
N LEU A 41 -17.03 -1.22 -6.61
CA LEU A 41 -16.36 -1.26 -5.31
C LEU A 41 -15.08 -0.43 -5.34
N TRP A 42 -14.86 0.33 -4.28
CA TRP A 42 -13.61 1.01 -3.98
C TRP A 42 -12.90 0.28 -2.83
N ALA A 43 -11.60 0.53 -2.67
CA ALA A 43 -10.84 -0.04 -1.56
C ALA A 43 -11.46 0.29 -0.20
N ALA A 44 -12.02 1.50 -0.05
CA ALA A 44 -12.71 1.95 1.16
C ALA A 44 -13.94 1.09 1.52
N ASP A 45 -14.68 0.58 0.54
CA ASP A 45 -15.91 -0.20 0.76
C ASP A 45 -15.64 -1.53 1.47
N VAL A 46 -14.43 -2.06 1.31
CA VAL A 46 -14.01 -3.34 1.89
C VAL A 46 -12.85 -3.18 2.89
N LYS A 47 -12.48 -1.94 3.24
CA LYS A 47 -11.32 -1.60 4.09
C LYS A 47 -10.00 -2.16 3.55
N ALA A 48 -9.87 -2.28 2.24
CA ALA A 48 -8.61 -2.59 1.59
C ALA A 48 -7.70 -1.36 1.52
N ILE A 49 -6.41 -1.60 1.31
CA ILE A 49 -5.45 -0.56 1.01
C ILE A 49 -5.70 -0.07 -0.44
N SER A 50 -5.77 1.24 -0.63
CA SER A 50 -5.92 1.84 -1.96
C SER A 50 -4.68 1.62 -2.82
N ALA A 51 -4.88 1.45 -4.13
CA ALA A 51 -3.80 1.54 -5.10
C ALA A 51 -3.33 2.98 -5.31
N ASP A 52 -4.21 3.95 -5.06
CA ASP A 52 -3.90 5.37 -5.09
C ASP A 52 -3.17 5.81 -3.83
N THR A 53 -2.39 6.87 -3.95
CA THR A 53 -1.71 7.47 -2.80
C THR A 53 -2.72 8.15 -1.88
N VAL A 54 -2.58 7.91 -0.58
CA VAL A 54 -3.35 8.53 0.51
C VAL A 54 -3.08 10.04 0.60
N GLY A 55 -1.85 10.45 0.29
CA GLY A 55 -1.43 11.85 0.31
C GLY A 55 -0.02 12.04 -0.22
N GLU A 56 0.46 13.27 -0.12
CA GLU A 56 1.78 13.69 -0.60
C GLU A 56 2.57 14.40 0.50
N ILE A 57 3.87 14.10 0.58
CA ILE A 57 4.85 14.74 1.44
C ILE A 57 5.75 15.61 0.57
N THR A 58 5.83 16.90 0.89
CA THR A 58 6.61 17.91 0.17
C THR A 58 7.56 18.65 1.12
N ASP A 59 8.32 19.60 0.57
CA ASP A 59 9.23 20.46 1.33
C ASP A 59 8.55 21.14 2.53
N ASN A 60 9.30 21.33 3.61
CA ASN A 60 8.85 21.91 4.89
C ASN A 60 7.78 21.08 5.65
N GLY A 61 7.47 19.88 5.15
CA GLY A 61 6.61 18.91 5.85
C GLY A 61 7.36 18.04 6.86
N THR A 62 6.76 16.91 7.21
CA THR A 62 7.39 15.83 7.99
C THR A 62 7.01 14.48 7.40
N MET A 63 7.85 13.48 7.55
CA MET A 63 7.50 12.10 7.24
C MET A 63 6.42 11.59 8.21
N ALA A 64 6.42 12.08 9.45
CA ALA A 64 5.43 11.73 10.47
C ALA A 64 4.00 12.25 10.17
N SER A 65 3.83 13.24 9.27
CA SER A 65 2.49 13.71 8.89
C SER A 65 1.66 12.66 8.16
N ALA A 66 2.31 11.62 7.61
CA ALA A 66 1.66 10.46 7.02
C ALA A 66 1.01 9.59 8.11
N ASN A 67 -0.12 10.05 8.64
CA ASN A 67 -0.84 9.49 9.79
C ASN A 67 -2.05 8.63 9.39
N THR A 68 -2.10 8.17 8.15
CA THR A 68 -3.17 7.31 7.62
C THR A 68 -2.52 6.13 6.89
N PRO A 69 -2.91 4.87 7.21
CA PRO A 69 -2.33 3.69 6.56
C PRO A 69 -2.51 3.69 5.04
N GLY A 70 -1.49 3.24 4.33
CA GLY A 70 -1.47 3.15 2.87
C GLY A 70 -0.21 3.78 2.26
N TRP A 71 -0.24 3.97 0.94
CA TRP A 71 0.87 4.54 0.17
C TRP A 71 0.81 6.06 0.15
N TRP A 72 1.94 6.71 0.35
CA TRP A 72 2.11 8.16 0.26
C TRP A 72 3.14 8.48 -0.80
N ARG A 73 2.89 9.52 -1.60
CA ARG A 73 3.88 10.07 -2.51
C ARG A 73 4.87 10.91 -1.71
N VAL A 74 6.17 10.75 -1.96
CA VAL A 74 7.20 11.61 -1.40
C VAL A 74 7.78 12.41 -2.56
N ALA A 75 7.55 13.72 -2.54
CA ALA A 75 7.96 14.66 -3.58
C ALA A 75 8.70 15.84 -2.93
N VAL A 76 9.78 15.52 -2.22
CA VAL A 76 10.60 16.48 -1.48
C VAL A 76 11.78 16.90 -2.36
N SER A 77 11.76 18.15 -2.84
CA SER A 77 12.86 18.73 -3.62
C SER A 77 14.07 19.06 -2.76
N ASN A 78 13.84 19.47 -1.51
CA ASN A 78 14.90 19.78 -0.55
C ASN A 78 14.71 18.98 0.76
N PRO A 79 15.34 17.79 0.88
CA PRO A 79 15.23 16.93 2.06
C PRO A 79 15.62 17.60 3.38
N ASP A 80 16.46 18.63 3.37
CA ASP A 80 16.87 19.36 4.58
C ASP A 80 15.72 20.16 5.20
N THR A 81 14.67 20.46 4.43
CA THR A 81 13.47 21.15 4.92
C THR A 81 12.52 20.22 5.68
N VAL A 82 12.71 18.91 5.58
CA VAL A 82 11.86 17.90 6.23
C VAL A 82 12.59 17.38 7.46
N ALA A 83 12.19 17.85 8.64
CA ALA A 83 12.95 17.70 9.88
C ALA A 83 13.27 16.23 10.24
N ASP A 84 12.34 15.32 9.97
CA ASP A 84 12.47 13.89 10.26
C ASP A 84 12.73 13.05 9.01
N PHE A 85 13.32 13.64 7.95
CA PHE A 85 13.68 12.91 6.75
C PHE A 85 14.81 11.88 7.01
N PRO A 86 14.76 10.67 6.40
CA PRO A 86 15.80 9.67 6.53
C PRO A 86 17.20 10.21 6.19
N THR A 87 18.17 9.88 7.03
CA THR A 87 19.54 10.40 6.98
C THR A 87 20.52 9.24 7.02
N TRP A 88 21.41 9.15 6.04
CA TRP A 88 22.51 8.20 6.00
C TRP A 88 23.39 8.30 7.26
N PRO A 89 24.18 7.25 7.58
CA PRO A 89 25.11 7.28 8.72
C PRO A 89 26.10 8.45 8.69
N ASP A 90 26.45 8.96 7.52
CA ASP A 90 27.35 10.11 7.34
C ASP A 90 26.66 11.48 7.57
N GLY A 91 25.36 11.49 7.85
CA GLY A 91 24.58 12.71 8.06
C GLY A 91 23.91 13.28 6.81
N SER A 92 24.18 12.74 5.62
CA SER A 92 23.53 13.18 4.38
C SER A 92 22.10 12.62 4.27
N LYS A 93 21.18 13.36 3.63
CA LYS A 93 19.80 12.90 3.44
C LYS A 93 19.68 11.88 2.33
N LEU A 94 18.72 10.95 2.45
CA LEU A 94 18.32 10.11 1.33
C LEU A 94 17.74 10.97 0.20
N TYR A 95 17.68 10.41 -1.02
CA TYR A 95 17.04 11.08 -2.15
C TYR A 95 15.57 11.40 -1.86
N GLY A 96 15.14 12.64 -2.15
CA GLY A 96 13.86 13.21 -1.69
C GLY A 96 12.58 12.75 -2.41
N TYR A 97 12.71 12.01 -3.53
CA TYR A 97 11.55 11.50 -4.26
C TYR A 97 11.40 9.99 -4.06
N GLY A 98 10.17 9.52 -3.93
CA GLY A 98 9.87 8.10 -3.73
C GLY A 98 8.46 7.85 -3.21
N TYR A 99 8.29 6.75 -2.49
CA TYR A 99 7.03 6.37 -1.85
C TYR A 99 7.24 6.02 -0.39
N LEU A 100 6.29 6.39 0.47
CA LEU A 100 6.25 5.97 1.86
C LEU A 100 5.07 5.02 2.05
N PHE A 101 5.33 3.84 2.58
CA PHE A 101 4.29 2.94 3.05
C PHE A 101 4.07 3.13 4.55
N VAL A 102 2.80 3.27 4.96
CA VAL A 102 2.42 3.43 6.35
C VAL A 102 1.47 2.31 6.77
N GLU A 103 1.79 1.66 7.89
CA GLU A 103 0.92 0.68 8.54
C GLU A 103 0.62 1.06 9.99
N LYS A 104 -0.56 0.65 10.44
CA LYS A 104 -0.97 0.78 11.84
C LYS A 104 -1.63 -0.50 12.33
N PHE A 105 -1.13 -1.04 13.43
CA PHE A 105 -1.79 -2.13 14.15
C PHE A 105 -1.84 -1.83 15.65
N GLY A 106 -3.06 -1.71 16.19
CA GLY A 106 -3.25 -1.20 17.55
C GLY A 106 -2.62 0.19 17.69
N ASN A 107 -1.68 0.33 18.62
CA ASN A 107 -0.92 1.57 18.84
C ASN A 107 0.44 1.59 18.13
N THR A 108 0.78 0.56 17.36
CA THR A 108 2.03 0.47 16.63
C THR A 108 1.89 1.13 15.26
N TRP A 109 2.82 2.03 14.94
CA TRP A 109 2.97 2.64 13.63
C TRP A 109 4.25 2.14 12.97
N PHE A 110 4.16 1.77 11.70
CA PHE A 110 5.29 1.41 10.86
C PHE A 110 5.33 2.32 9.65
N GLN A 111 6.52 2.83 9.34
CA GLN A 111 6.77 3.70 8.20
C GLN A 111 7.97 3.14 7.43
N HIS A 112 7.80 2.92 6.12
CA HIS A 112 8.83 2.37 5.23
C HIS A 112 8.95 3.24 3.98
N TYR A 113 10.05 3.97 3.90
CA TYR A 113 10.39 4.84 2.79
C TYR A 113 11.19 4.09 1.73
N TYR A 114 10.66 4.08 0.52
CA TYR A 114 11.28 3.59 -0.70
C TYR A 114 11.74 4.80 -1.51
N ALA A 115 13.02 5.17 -1.39
CA ALA A 115 13.57 6.23 -2.21
C ALA A 115 13.60 5.80 -3.69
N HIS A 116 13.32 6.73 -4.60
CA HIS A 116 13.34 6.48 -6.05
C HIS A 116 14.71 5.97 -6.56
N LYS A 117 15.80 6.27 -5.82
CA LYS A 117 17.15 5.76 -6.12
C LYS A 117 17.47 4.40 -5.47
N GLY A 118 16.49 3.73 -4.86
CA GLY A 118 16.63 2.35 -4.36
C GLY A 118 16.99 2.22 -2.88
N ALA A 119 17.34 3.30 -2.19
CA ALA A 119 17.55 3.28 -0.74
C ALA A 119 16.23 3.03 0.00
N ASN A 120 16.27 2.18 1.03
CA ASN A 120 15.12 1.85 1.86
C ASN A 120 15.38 2.26 3.31
N ALA A 121 14.45 2.99 3.91
CA ALA A 121 14.53 3.40 5.31
C ALA A 121 13.24 3.05 6.05
N LYS A 122 13.33 2.50 7.25
CA LYS A 122 12.18 2.11 8.06
C LYS A 122 12.27 2.62 9.49
N ARG A 123 11.13 2.93 10.09
CA ARG A 123 11.01 3.17 11.52
C ARG A 123 9.68 2.65 12.03
N GLN A 124 9.66 2.33 13.31
CA GLN A 124 8.46 1.87 14.00
C GLN A 124 8.36 2.60 15.33
N ASP A 125 7.16 3.02 15.71
CA ASP A 125 6.92 3.68 16.99
C ASP A 125 5.56 3.28 17.59
N TRP A 126 5.34 3.62 18.85
CA TRP A 126 4.05 3.48 19.53
C TRP A 126 3.41 4.86 19.74
N GLY A 127 2.11 4.99 19.45
CA GLY A 127 1.39 6.23 19.69
C GLY A 127 0.00 6.31 19.07
N SER A 128 -0.73 7.37 19.40
CA SER A 128 -2.01 7.71 18.75
C SER A 128 -1.82 8.18 17.31
N VAL A 129 -0.65 8.76 17.01
CA VAL A 129 -0.17 9.18 15.68
C VAL A 129 1.29 8.73 15.49
N PRO A 130 1.83 8.69 14.25
CA PRO A 130 3.26 8.50 14.03
C PRO A 130 4.05 9.58 14.77
N ASN A 131 5.18 9.20 15.36
CA ASN A 131 6.09 10.12 16.02
C ASN A 131 7.55 9.78 15.66
N THR A 132 8.47 10.61 16.12
CA THR A 132 9.88 10.58 15.71
C THR A 132 10.81 10.10 16.83
N SER A 133 10.28 9.44 17.87
CA SER A 133 11.09 8.98 19.01
C SER A 133 12.05 7.87 18.61
N ARG A 134 11.69 7.08 17.59
CA ARG A 134 12.59 6.12 16.94
C ARG A 134 13.23 6.70 15.67
N PRO A 135 14.56 6.59 15.53
CA PRO A 135 15.24 7.02 14.32
C PRO A 135 14.88 6.11 13.14
N TRP A 136 15.17 6.59 11.93
CA TRP A 136 15.16 5.76 10.74
C TRP A 136 16.31 4.76 10.77
N ILE A 137 16.02 3.52 10.40
CA ILE A 137 17.00 2.48 10.09
C ILE A 137 17.06 2.35 8.58
N ILE A 138 18.26 2.48 8.01
CA ILE A 138 18.46 2.39 6.57
C ILE A 138 19.08 1.03 6.24
N ASP A 139 18.53 0.36 5.24
CA ASP A 139 19.00 -0.96 4.83
C ASP A 139 20.40 -0.87 4.20
N TYR A 140 21.20 -1.91 4.41
CA TYR A 140 22.46 -2.06 3.68
C TYR A 140 22.19 -2.23 2.18
N ASN A 141 23.02 -1.59 1.37
CA ASN A 141 22.99 -1.63 -0.09
C ASN A 141 24.37 -1.24 -0.65
N THR A 142 24.50 -1.07 -1.96
CA THR A 142 25.80 -0.74 -2.58
C THR A 142 26.38 0.60 -2.11
N GLU A 143 25.54 1.60 -1.81
CA GLU A 143 25.95 2.92 -1.29
C GLU A 143 26.18 2.90 0.22
N ASN A 144 25.44 2.06 0.95
CA ASN A 144 25.55 1.87 2.40
C ASN A 144 25.88 0.41 2.68
N LYS A 145 27.13 0.01 2.47
CA LYS A 145 27.61 -1.35 2.79
C LYS A 145 28.49 -1.29 4.04
N PRO A 146 28.55 -2.37 4.84
CA PRO A 146 29.50 -2.41 5.92
C PRO A 146 30.93 -2.41 5.37
N SER A 147 31.82 -1.74 6.09
CA SER A 147 33.26 -1.71 5.85
C SER A 147 33.92 -3.02 6.30
N ALA A 148 35.14 -3.27 5.80
CA ALA A 148 35.93 -4.43 6.22
C ALA A 148 36.18 -4.45 7.74
N GLY A 149 36.40 -3.29 8.35
CA GLY A 149 36.58 -3.17 9.80
C GLY A 149 35.32 -3.51 10.59
N GLU A 150 34.14 -3.10 10.11
CA GLU A 150 32.86 -3.38 10.78
C GLU A 150 32.48 -4.86 10.79
N VAL A 151 32.94 -5.63 9.79
CA VAL A 151 32.69 -7.08 9.71
C VAL A 151 33.88 -7.93 10.14
N GLY A 152 34.98 -7.31 10.57
CA GLY A 152 36.23 -8.02 10.91
C GLY A 152 36.80 -8.83 9.74
N ALA A 153 36.63 -8.33 8.51
CA ALA A 153 37.16 -9.01 7.33
C ALA A 153 38.70 -9.00 7.34
N VAL A 154 39.30 -10.15 7.05
CA VAL A 154 40.75 -10.31 6.89
C VAL A 154 41.13 -10.23 5.41
N SER A 155 42.36 -9.81 5.12
CA SER A 155 42.88 -9.81 3.75
C SER A 155 42.92 -11.24 3.20
N ALA A 156 42.50 -11.41 1.95
CA ALA A 156 42.58 -12.70 1.26
C ALA A 156 44.03 -13.18 1.08
N ASP A 157 44.99 -12.27 1.06
CA ASP A 157 46.41 -12.56 0.86
C ASP A 157 47.16 -12.88 2.17
N GLY A 158 46.47 -12.89 3.32
CA GLY A 158 47.08 -13.25 4.61
C GLY A 158 48.23 -12.32 5.00
N GLY A 159 47.90 -11.09 5.42
CA GLY A 159 48.86 -10.19 6.06
C GLY A 159 48.33 -9.77 7.43
N ASP A 160 49.09 -10.08 8.48
CA ASP A 160 48.87 -9.54 9.83
C ASP A 160 49.12 -8.03 9.84
N TYR A 161 48.28 -7.28 10.56
CA TYR A 161 48.45 -5.85 10.81
C TYR A 161 49.68 -5.54 11.66
#